data_AF-A0A238WD49-F1
#
_entry.id   AF-A0A238WD49-F1
#
_cell.length_a   1.000
_cell.length_b   1.000
_cell.length_c   1.000
_cell.angle_alpha   90.00
_cell.angle_beta   90.00
_cell.angle_gamma   90.00
#
_symmetry.space_group_name_H-M   'P 1'
#
loop_
_entity.id
_entity.type
_entity.pdbx_description
1 polymer ?
#
loop_
_entity_poly.entity_id
_entity_poly.type
_entity_poly.pdbx_seq_one_letter_code
_entity_poly.pdbx_strand_id
1 'polypeptide(L)' 'MRNSDILIAAGGFLLLAGLAAKAARPSADADHRYVRPAGPAEMSAPPRHWDRVDETSDESFPASDPPGGY' A
#
# COMPACT_ATOMS: atom_id res chain seq x y z
N MET A 1 -2.58 16.92 48.62
CA MET A 1 -2.20 16.79 47.20
C MET A 1 -1.94 18.19 46.69
N ARG A 2 -0.75 18.49 46.18
CA ARG A 2 -0.42 19.83 45.70
C ARG A 2 -1.01 19.96 44.29
N ASN A 3 -1.52 21.14 43.97
CA ASN A 3 -2.02 21.50 42.64
C ASN A 3 -1.05 21.15 41.49
N SER A 4 0.26 21.11 41.77
CA SER A 4 1.31 20.60 40.88
C SER A 4 1.15 19.12 40.47
N ASP A 5 0.66 18.26 41.36
CA ASP A 5 0.56 16.83 41.14
C ASP A 5 -0.51 16.50 40.09
N ILE A 6 -1.59 17.30 40.07
CA ILE A 6 -2.69 17.19 39.09
C ILE A 6 -2.20 17.62 37.70
N LEU A 7 -1.38 18.67 37.61
CA LEU A 7 -0.84 19.15 36.34
C LEU A 7 0.15 18.16 35.72
N ILE A 8 1.00 17.53 36.53
CA ILE A 8 1.95 16.50 36.06
C ILE A 8 1.21 15.26 35.58
N ALA A 9 0.20 14.78 36.34
CA ALA A 9 -0.59 13.62 35.95
C ALA A 9 -1.41 13.87 34.67
N ALA A 10 -2.04 15.05 34.55
CA ALA A 10 -2.81 15.42 33.37
C ALA A 10 -1.91 15.57 32.12
N GLY A 11 -0.74 16.19 32.27
CA GLY A 11 0.24 16.33 31.18
C GLY A 11 0.79 14.97 30.73
N GLY A 12 1.14 14.09 31.67
CA GLY A 12 1.59 12.73 31.37
C GLY A 12 0.53 11.89 30.66
N PHE A 13 -0.73 12.00 31.08
CA PHE A 13 -1.85 11.31 30.43
C PHE A 13 -2.08 11.81 29.00
N LEU A 14 -2.06 13.13 28.78
CA LEU A 14 -2.20 13.73 27.45
C LEU A 14 -1.06 13.32 26.50
N LEU A 15 0.16 13.26 27.00
CA LEU A 15 1.34 12.87 26.22
C LEU A 15 1.30 11.38 25.86
N LEU A 16 0.92 10.52 26.81
CA LEU A 16 0.74 9.08 26.57
C LEU A 16 -0.41 8.81 25.59
N ALA A 17 -1.55 9.50 25.74
CA ALA A 17 -2.69 9.38 24.84
C ALA A 17 -2.37 9.85 23.42
N GLY A 18 -1.64 10.97 23.29
CA GLY A 18 -1.17 11.46 21.98
C GLY A 18 -0.23 10.49 21.27
N LEU A 19 0.69 9.86 22.00
CA LEU A 19 1.61 8.86 21.45
C LEU A 19 0.88 7.58 21.02
N ALA A 20 -0.05 7.10 21.86
CA ALA A 20 -0.90 5.94 21.54
C ALA A 20 -1.77 6.19 20.31
N ALA A 21 -2.39 7.37 20.20
CA ALA A 21 -3.20 7.75 19.05
C ALA A 21 -2.38 7.84 17.76
N LYS A 22 -1.10 8.23 17.83
CA LYS A 22 -0.20 8.30 16.66
C LYS A 22 0.32 6.91 16.25
N ALA A 23 0.48 6.00 17.19
CA ALA A 23 0.87 4.60 16.93
C ALA A 23 -0.30 3.74 16.42
N ALA A 24 -1.53 4.05 16.82
CA ALA A 24 -2.73 3.35 16.39
C ALA A 24 -3.27 3.79 15.01
N ARG A 25 -2.61 4.76 14.35
CA ARG A 25 -3.00 5.10 12.98
C ARG A 25 -2.59 3.95 12.07
N PRO A 26 -3.53 3.31 11.36
CA PRO A 26 -3.14 2.38 10.32
C PRO A 26 -2.21 3.12 9.35
N SER A 27 -1.07 2.52 9.01
CA SER A 27 -0.22 3.04 7.95
C SER A 27 -1.10 3.24 6.72
N ALA A 28 -1.22 4.47 6.25
CA ALA A 28 -1.86 4.81 4.98
C ALA A 28 -1.02 4.33 3.78
N ASP A 29 -0.26 3.26 3.96
CA ASP A 29 0.67 2.68 3.00
C ASP A 29 0.16 1.30 2.57
N ALA A 30 -1.13 1.25 2.26
CA ALA A 30 -1.61 0.34 1.25
C ALA A 30 -1.73 1.17 -0.02
N ASP A 31 -0.57 1.61 -0.54
CA ASP A 31 -0.44 2.13 -1.89
C ASP A 31 -0.75 0.98 -2.86
N HIS A 32 -2.03 0.60 -2.94
CA HIS A 32 -2.58 -0.17 -4.03
C HIS A 32 -2.53 0.74 -5.26
N ARG A 33 -1.32 0.96 -5.77
CA ARG A 33 -1.13 1.64 -7.05
C ARG A 33 -1.99 0.89 -8.04
N TYR A 34 -2.78 1.66 -8.78
CA TYR A 34 -3.60 1.11 -9.84
C TYR A 34 -2.72 0.28 -10.78
N VAL A 35 -3.00 -1.03 -10.84
CA VAL A 35 -2.39 -1.95 -11.79
C VAL A 35 -3.35 -2.06 -12.97
N ARG A 36 -2.86 -1.76 -14.19
CA ARG A 36 -3.65 -1.94 -15.40
C ARG A 36 -3.85 -3.44 -15.68
N PRO A 37 -4.99 -3.86 -16.28
CA PRO A 37 -5.10 -5.23 -16.77
C PRO A 37 -4.09 -5.49 -17.90
N ALA A 38 -3.66 -6.74 -18.04
CA ALA A 38 -2.74 -7.17 -19.08
C ALA A 38 -3.42 -7.26 -20.46
N GLY A 39 -2.60 -7.26 -21.51
CA GLY A 39 -3.00 -7.48 -22.89
C GLY A 39 -2.98 -6.22 -23.76
N PRO A 40 -2.96 -6.40 -25.10
CA PRO A 40 -2.88 -5.30 -26.05
C PRO A 40 -4.16 -4.46 -26.11
N ALA A 41 -5.31 -5.02 -25.73
CA ALA A 41 -6.57 -4.29 -25.68
C ALA A 41 -6.58 -3.15 -24.64
N GLU A 42 -5.76 -3.30 -23.59
CA GLU A 42 -5.62 -2.34 -22.51
C GLU A 42 -4.48 -1.33 -22.78
N MET A 43 -3.87 -1.37 -23.97
CA MET A 43 -2.81 -0.46 -24.39
C MET A 43 -3.39 0.70 -25.20
N SER A 44 -2.92 1.92 -24.93
CA SER A 44 -3.28 3.10 -25.74
C SER A 44 -2.75 3.03 -27.18
N ALA A 45 -1.71 2.25 -27.43
CA ALA A 45 -1.09 2.07 -28.74
C ALA A 45 -0.60 0.62 -28.88
N PRO A 46 -1.49 -0.32 -29.22
CA PRO A 46 -1.12 -1.73 -29.31
C PRO A 46 -0.15 -1.98 -30.47
N PRO A 47 0.82 -2.91 -30.31
CA PRO A 47 1.71 -3.30 -31.39
C PRO A 47 0.96 -4.07 -32.49
N ARG A 48 1.50 -4.06 -33.71
CA ARG A 48 0.92 -4.80 -34.85
C ARG A 48 1.03 -6.33 -34.69
N HIS A 49 2.05 -6.77 -33.96
CA HIS A 49 2.30 -8.16 -33.65
C HIS A 49 2.35 -8.30 -32.14
N TRP A 50 1.73 -9.37 -31.65
CA TRP A 50 1.67 -9.72 -30.24
C TRP A 50 1.70 -11.24 -30.16
N ASP A 51 2.71 -11.78 -29.50
CA ASP A 51 2.90 -13.22 -29.37
C ASP A 51 2.74 -13.70 -27.92
N ARG A 52 2.93 -15.01 -27.73
CA ARG A 52 2.77 -15.64 -26.41
C ARG A 52 3.80 -15.15 -25.40
N VAL A 53 5.01 -14.80 -25.85
CA VAL A 53 6.09 -14.31 -25.00
C VAL A 53 5.75 -12.89 -24.52
N ASP A 54 5.19 -12.07 -25.41
CA ASP A 54 4.69 -10.74 -25.07
C ASP A 54 3.58 -10.80 -24.01
N GLU A 55 2.57 -11.67 -24.20
CA GLU A 55 1.47 -11.88 -23.24
C GLU A 55 1.99 -12.33 -21.86
N THR A 56 2.86 -13.36 -21.86
CA THR A 56 3.43 -13.91 -20.61
C THR A 56 4.26 -12.86 -19.86
N SER A 57 4.91 -11.96 -20.59
CA SER A 57 5.69 -10.86 -20.01
C SER A 57 4.77 -9.81 -19.39
N ASP A 58 3.64 -9.47 -20.02
CA ASP A 58 2.69 -8.48 -19.50
C ASP A 58 1.93 -9.00 -18.28
N GLU A 59 1.52 -10.28 -18.28
CA GLU A 59 0.83 -10.94 -17.16
C GLU A 59 1.69 -11.09 -15.90
N SER A 60 3.01 -10.98 -16.04
CA SER A 60 3.93 -11.12 -14.90
C SER A 60 3.85 -9.96 -13.90
N PHE A 61 3.08 -8.89 -14.18
CA PHE A 61 2.95 -7.72 -13.30
C PHE A 61 1.64 -7.71 -12.50
N PRO A 62 1.69 -7.44 -11.17
CA PRO A 62 2.83 -7.08 -10.35
C PRO A 62 3.70 -8.30 -10.02
N ALA A 63 5.00 -8.21 -10.33
CA ALA A 63 6.01 -9.28 -10.26
C ALA A 63 5.93 -10.15 -8.99
N SER A 64 5.15 -11.23 -9.02
CA SER A 64 5.23 -12.31 -8.01
C SER A 64 4.59 -13.63 -8.42
N ASP A 65 3.64 -13.67 -9.35
CA ASP A 65 3.02 -14.93 -9.76
C ASP A 65 3.78 -15.55 -10.95
N PRO A 66 4.39 -16.74 -10.79
CA PRO A 66 4.98 -17.45 -11.92
C PRO A 66 3.89 -17.79 -12.94
N PRO A 67 4.17 -17.72 -14.25
CA PRO A 67 3.16 -17.98 -15.27
C PRO A 67 2.62 -19.40 -15.12
N GLY A 68 1.30 -19.51 -14.92
CA GLY A 68 0.58 -20.76 -14.62
C GLY A 68 0.39 -21.72 -15.80
N GLY A 69 1.38 -21.81 -16.70
CA GLY A 69 1.33 -22.64 -17.91
C GLY A 69 2.19 -23.89 -17.80
N TYR A 70 1.79 -24.86 -16.97
CA TYR A 70 2.30 -26.23 -16.97
C TYR A 70 1.29 -27.21 -17.56
#